data_AF-A0A9P9ZID8-F1
#
_entry.id   AF-A0A9P9ZID8-F1
#
_cell.length_a   1.000
_cell.length_b   1.000
_cell.length_c   1.000
_cell.angle_alpha   90.00
_cell.angle_beta   90.00
_cell.angle_gamma   90.00
#
_symmetry.space_group_name_H-M   'P 1'
#
loop_
_entity.id
_entity.type
_entity.pdbx_description
1 polymer ?
#
loop_
_entity_poly.entity_id
_entity_poly.type
_entity_poly.pdbx_seq_one_letter_code
_entity_poly.pdbx_strand_id
1 'polypeptide(L)'
;MFVNSSSFIIINNINNNHSNHHQHLHFKHNFKPHISRLQANTPETTMQFSIATLLALAAAAPFTSAAGVLTRPKANEYKDTNCKDSSYGHNSYFLYDVTMDDTTNSVYLTNGYSVDGKQKGWYGYSEKSKNGGVCQGVNLGRMPEGCVKINEVAKLVGRVKCVESVYL
;
A
#
# COMPACT_ATOMS: atom_id res chain seq x y z
N MET A 1 -31.04 -14.05 -28.63
CA MET A 1 -32.07 -13.08 -28.20
C MET A 1 -31.34 -11.99 -27.43
N PHE A 2 -31.29 -10.77 -28.02
CA PHE A 2 -31.01 -9.42 -27.48
C PHE A 2 -29.88 -9.20 -26.43
N VAL A 3 -29.07 -8.13 -26.42
CA VAL A 3 -28.60 -7.08 -27.34
C VAL A 3 -27.38 -6.43 -26.65
N ASN A 4 -26.53 -5.84 -27.49
CA ASN A 4 -25.46 -4.88 -27.22
C ASN A 4 -25.76 -3.82 -26.14
N SER A 5 -24.71 -3.31 -25.48
CA SER A 5 -24.34 -1.88 -25.49
C SER A 5 -23.05 -1.61 -24.71
N SER A 6 -21.96 -1.39 -25.44
CA SER A 6 -20.80 -0.63 -24.96
C SER A 6 -21.18 0.85 -24.92
N SER A 7 -20.76 1.59 -23.88
CA SER A 7 -20.71 3.05 -23.94
C SER A 7 -19.52 3.59 -23.18
N PHE A 8 -18.81 4.44 -23.93
CA PHE A 8 -17.58 5.15 -23.65
C PHE A 8 -17.71 6.10 -22.46
N ILE A 9 -16.63 6.26 -21.69
CA ILE A 9 -16.40 7.45 -20.86
C ILE A 9 -15.39 8.33 -21.60
N ILE A 10 -15.86 9.49 -22.07
CA ILE A 10 -15.04 10.55 -22.66
C ILE A 10 -14.47 11.40 -21.52
N ILE A 11 -13.14 11.56 -21.53
CA ILE A 11 -12.38 12.48 -20.66
C ILE A 11 -12.52 13.89 -21.25
N ASN A 12 -13.05 14.85 -20.49
CA ASN A 12 -12.96 16.26 -20.87
C ASN A 12 -11.79 16.95 -20.18
N ASN A 13 -10.84 17.34 -21.02
CA ASN A 13 -9.65 18.12 -20.74
C ASN A 13 -10.02 19.62 -20.64
N ILE A 14 -9.54 20.32 -19.61
CA ILE A 14 -9.77 21.75 -19.40
C ILE A 14 -8.60 22.51 -20.05
N ASN A 15 -8.85 23.17 -21.18
CA ASN A 15 -7.97 24.18 -21.74
C ASN A 15 -8.63 25.56 -21.64
N ASN A 16 -8.13 26.39 -20.73
CA ASN A 16 -8.40 27.83 -20.70
C ASN A 16 -7.49 28.53 -21.71
N ASN A 17 -8.08 29.22 -22.69
CA ASN A 17 -7.35 30.23 -23.46
C ASN A 17 -8.20 31.48 -23.60
N HIS A 18 -7.69 32.57 -23.03
CA HIS A 18 -8.17 33.93 -23.17
C HIS A 18 -7.56 34.53 -24.45
N SER A 19 -8.37 35.14 -25.32
CA SER A 19 -7.85 36.16 -26.24
C SER A 19 -8.93 37.04 -26.89
N ASN A 20 -8.70 38.35 -26.72
CA ASN A 20 -8.80 39.42 -27.71
C ASN A 20 -10.15 40.10 -28.07
N HIS A 21 -10.22 41.37 -27.61
CA HIS A 21 -10.26 42.61 -28.40
C HIS A 21 -11.55 43.09 -29.13
N HIS A 22 -11.94 44.30 -28.71
CA HIS A 22 -12.23 45.50 -29.52
C HIS A 22 -13.63 45.78 -30.12
N GLN A 23 -14.24 46.83 -29.53
CA GLN A 23 -14.88 48.03 -30.11
C GLN A 23 -16.38 48.06 -30.52
N HIS A 24 -17.00 49.11 -29.95
CA HIS A 24 -17.83 50.16 -30.55
C HIS A 24 -19.37 50.08 -30.63
N LEU A 25 -19.96 51.16 -30.10
CA LEU A 25 -21.21 51.87 -30.45
C LEU A 25 -22.57 51.42 -29.86
N HIS A 26 -22.94 52.15 -28.79
CA HIS A 26 -24.21 52.84 -28.54
C HIS A 26 -25.50 52.34 -29.22
N PHE A 27 -26.48 51.93 -28.40
CA PHE A 27 -27.82 52.54 -28.36
C PHE A 27 -28.53 52.18 -27.03
N LYS A 28 -29.00 53.21 -26.30
CA LYS A 28 -29.75 53.10 -25.03
C LYS A 28 -31.25 53.04 -25.33
N HIS A 29 -31.97 52.02 -24.85
CA HIS A 29 -33.40 52.16 -24.55
C HIS A 29 -33.79 51.40 -23.27
N ASN A 30 -34.51 52.13 -22.42
CA ASN A 30 -35.01 51.76 -21.10
C ASN A 30 -35.93 50.53 -21.13
N PHE A 31 -35.63 49.53 -20.31
CA PHE A 31 -36.66 48.67 -19.72
C PHE A 31 -36.34 48.48 -18.24
N LYS A 32 -37.27 48.92 -17.39
CA LYS A 32 -37.21 48.86 -15.92
C LYS A 32 -37.85 47.53 -15.49
N PRO A 33 -37.10 46.55 -14.96
CA PRO A 33 -37.69 45.27 -14.56
C PRO A 33 -38.35 45.34 -13.19
N HIS A 34 -39.55 44.77 -13.11
CA HIS A 34 -40.36 44.60 -11.91
C HIS A 34 -39.66 43.61 -10.96
N ILE A 35 -39.28 44.06 -9.77
CA ILE A 35 -38.68 43.22 -8.73
C ILE A 35 -39.79 42.36 -8.12
N SER A 36 -39.68 41.03 -8.27
CA SER A 36 -40.39 40.06 -7.43
C SER A 36 -39.34 39.14 -6.82
N ARG A 37 -39.21 39.21 -5.49
CA ARG A 37 -38.33 38.36 -4.68
C ARG A 37 -38.84 36.92 -4.74
N LEU A 38 -38.01 35.98 -5.19
CA LEU A 38 -38.19 34.55 -4.97
C LEU A 38 -37.19 34.10 -3.91
N GLN A 39 -37.71 33.53 -2.83
CA GLN A 39 -36.97 32.88 -1.75
C GLN A 39 -36.22 31.67 -2.32
N ALA A 40 -34.92 31.59 -2.04
CA ALA A 40 -34.11 30.42 -2.32
C ALA A 40 -34.31 29.39 -1.20
N ASN A 41 -34.92 28.25 -1.54
CA ASN A 41 -34.88 27.04 -0.72
C ASN A 41 -33.81 26.13 -1.32
N THR A 42 -32.68 25.93 -0.63
CA THR A 42 -31.68 24.90 -0.97
C THR A 42 -31.69 23.83 0.13
N PRO A 43 -31.96 22.56 -0.19
CA PRO A 43 -31.73 21.46 0.74
C PRO A 43 -30.22 21.13 0.81
N GLU A 44 -29.70 21.05 2.03
CA GLU A 44 -28.35 20.59 2.35
C GLU A 44 -28.18 19.12 1.94
N THR A 45 -27.35 18.85 0.93
CA THR A 45 -26.90 17.49 0.63
C THR A 45 -25.65 17.17 1.46
N THR A 46 -25.87 16.51 2.60
CA THR A 46 -24.82 15.83 3.38
C THR A 46 -24.12 14.78 2.52
N MET A 47 -22.80 14.94 2.31
CA MET A 47 -21.94 13.90 1.72
C MET A 47 -21.85 12.70 2.66
N GLN A 48 -22.32 11.54 2.21
CA GLN A 48 -22.10 10.26 2.89
C GLN A 48 -20.77 9.65 2.42
N PHE A 49 -19.80 9.56 3.34
CA PHE A 49 -18.57 8.81 3.12
C PHE A 49 -18.83 7.33 3.41
N SER A 50 -18.98 6.51 2.37
CA SER A 50 -19.08 5.06 2.50
C SER A 50 -17.69 4.48 2.82
N ILE A 51 -17.53 3.96 4.03
CA ILE A 51 -16.32 3.27 4.50
C ILE A 51 -16.24 1.91 3.80
N ALA A 52 -15.25 1.74 2.91
CA ALA A 52 -14.95 0.45 2.31
C ALA A 52 -14.39 -0.51 3.38
N THR A 53 -15.12 -1.58 3.65
CA THR A 53 -14.74 -2.61 4.62
C THR A 53 -13.59 -3.45 4.08
N LEU A 54 -12.39 -3.34 4.67
CA LEU A 54 -11.28 -4.25 4.39
C LEU A 54 -11.54 -5.63 5.01
N LEU A 55 -11.67 -6.65 4.17
CA LEU A 55 -11.71 -8.05 4.60
C LEU A 55 -10.27 -8.56 4.74
N ALA A 56 -9.74 -8.62 5.95
CA ALA A 56 -8.45 -9.22 6.24
C ALA A 56 -8.61 -10.74 6.42
N LEU A 57 -8.05 -11.53 5.49
CA LEU A 57 -7.98 -12.99 5.60
C LEU A 57 -6.78 -13.37 6.47
N ALA A 58 -6.98 -13.50 7.78
CA ALA A 58 -5.98 -14.05 8.68
C ALA A 58 -6.02 -15.58 8.59
N ALA A 59 -5.11 -16.17 7.82
CA ALA A 59 -4.84 -17.60 7.89
C ALA A 59 -4.10 -17.87 9.21
N ALA A 60 -4.80 -18.39 10.21
CA ALA A 60 -4.21 -18.81 11.48
C ALA A 60 -3.37 -20.07 11.26
N ALA A 61 -2.04 -19.93 11.27
CA ALA A 61 -1.15 -21.06 11.45
C ALA A 61 -1.17 -21.47 12.95
N PRO A 62 -1.24 -22.76 13.29
CA PRO A 62 -1.17 -23.20 14.68
C PRO A 62 0.19 -22.87 15.29
N PHE A 63 0.18 -22.13 16.40
CA PHE A 63 1.37 -21.87 17.22
C PHE A 63 1.69 -23.11 18.06
N THR A 64 2.69 -23.91 17.65
CA THR A 64 3.30 -24.90 18.54
C THR A 64 4.41 -24.24 19.34
N SER A 65 4.11 -23.71 20.53
CA SER A 65 5.13 -23.21 21.45
C SER A 65 5.83 -24.39 22.14
N ALA A 66 6.91 -24.90 21.55
CA ALA A 66 7.85 -25.76 22.26
C ALA A 66 8.64 -24.89 23.25
N ALA A 67 8.29 -24.96 24.53
CA ALA A 67 9.04 -24.31 25.58
C ALA A 67 10.45 -24.93 25.68
N GLY A 68 11.49 -24.12 25.50
CA GLY A 68 12.87 -24.47 25.91
C GLY A 68 13.96 -24.40 24.85
N VAL A 69 13.66 -24.20 23.57
CA VAL A 69 14.70 -24.00 22.53
C VAL A 69 14.68 -22.55 22.07
N LEU A 70 15.73 -21.80 22.38
CA LEU A 70 15.96 -20.49 21.75
C LEU A 70 16.18 -20.73 20.26
N THR A 71 15.19 -20.36 19.45
CA THR A 71 15.28 -20.43 18.00
C THR A 71 15.97 -19.20 17.46
N ARG A 72 16.74 -19.37 16.39
CA ARG A 72 17.35 -18.24 15.67
C ARG A 72 16.28 -17.56 14.79
N PRO A 73 16.30 -16.22 14.68
CA PRO A 73 15.50 -15.56 13.65
C PRO A 73 15.91 -16.09 12.27
N LYS A 74 14.92 -16.26 11.40
CA LYS A 74 15.10 -16.81 10.06
C LYS A 74 14.31 -15.99 9.06
N ALA A 75 14.91 -15.78 7.89
CA ALA A 75 14.23 -15.27 6.70
C ALA A 75 14.64 -16.14 5.51
N ASN A 76 13.69 -16.82 4.89
CA ASN A 76 13.94 -17.60 3.68
C ASN A 76 13.27 -16.93 2.49
N GLU A 77 14.03 -16.67 1.43
CA GLU A 77 13.55 -16.03 0.21
C GLU A 77 13.07 -17.06 -0.80
N TYR A 78 11.91 -16.82 -1.42
CA TYR A 78 11.31 -17.73 -2.39
C TYR A 78 11.00 -17.00 -3.69
N LYS A 79 11.22 -17.68 -4.82
CA LYS A 79 10.87 -17.14 -6.15
C LYS A 79 9.37 -17.24 -6.43
N ASP A 80 8.64 -18.12 -5.75
CA ASP A 80 7.19 -18.16 -5.79
C ASP A 80 6.56 -17.23 -4.73
N THR A 81 5.23 -17.09 -4.76
CA THR A 81 4.47 -16.21 -3.86
C THR A 81 3.94 -16.91 -2.61
N ASN A 82 4.12 -18.23 -2.45
CA ASN A 82 3.52 -19.04 -1.40
C ASN A 82 4.56 -19.81 -0.56
N CYS A 83 5.84 -19.45 -0.67
CA CYS A 83 6.95 -20.06 0.04
C CYS A 83 7.05 -21.58 -0.13
N LYS A 84 6.91 -22.10 -1.36
CA LYS A 84 6.90 -23.54 -1.64
C LYS A 84 8.13 -24.06 -2.37
N ASP A 85 8.77 -23.23 -3.18
CA ASP A 85 9.85 -23.64 -4.08
C ASP A 85 11.24 -23.49 -3.43
N SER A 86 12.29 -23.66 -4.23
CA SER A 86 13.68 -23.48 -3.80
C SER A 86 13.89 -22.13 -3.13
N SER A 87 14.52 -22.14 -1.97
CA SER A 87 14.71 -20.96 -1.13
C SER A 87 16.17 -20.66 -0.86
N TYR A 88 16.53 -19.38 -0.81
CA TYR A 88 17.77 -18.95 -0.18
C TYR A 88 17.50 -18.62 1.29
N GLY A 89 18.15 -19.32 2.21
CA GLY A 89 17.86 -19.24 3.64
C GLY A 89 18.88 -18.40 4.41
N HIS A 90 18.37 -17.48 5.23
CA HIS A 90 19.17 -16.69 6.17
C HIS A 90 18.80 -17.10 7.61
N ASN A 91 19.76 -17.54 8.41
CA ASN A 91 19.53 -17.81 9.84
C ASN A 91 20.78 -17.55 10.71
N SER A 92 20.64 -16.69 11.72
CA SER A 92 21.72 -16.40 12.68
C SER A 92 21.16 -15.73 13.92
N TYR A 93 21.79 -15.91 15.08
CA TYR A 93 21.50 -15.10 16.28
C TYR A 93 21.84 -13.62 16.08
N PHE A 94 22.74 -13.34 15.12
CA PHE A 94 23.17 -11.99 14.73
C PHE A 94 22.55 -11.57 13.39
N LEU A 95 21.46 -12.21 12.97
CA LEU A 95 20.76 -11.79 11.76
C LEU A 95 20.07 -10.46 12.06
N TYR A 96 20.46 -9.42 11.32
CA TYR A 96 19.86 -8.08 11.40
C TYR A 96 19.13 -7.81 10.10
N ASP A 97 19.85 -7.43 9.05
CA ASP A 97 19.25 -7.13 7.75
C ASP A 97 19.29 -8.33 6.81
N VAL A 98 18.18 -8.51 6.10
CA VAL A 98 18.08 -9.43 4.97
C VAL A 98 17.54 -8.65 3.79
N THR A 99 18.42 -8.35 2.83
CA THR A 99 18.02 -7.68 1.59
C THR A 99 17.53 -8.72 0.59
N MET A 100 16.28 -8.57 0.15
CA MET A 100 15.62 -9.51 -0.75
C MET A 100 16.20 -9.38 -2.14
N ASP A 101 16.52 -10.48 -2.82
CA ASP A 101 16.82 -10.45 -4.25
C ASP A 101 15.62 -9.90 -5.06
N ASP A 102 15.89 -9.22 -6.18
CA ASP A 102 14.84 -8.58 -6.97
C ASP A 102 13.89 -9.60 -7.62
N THR A 103 14.32 -10.86 -7.75
CA THR A 103 13.46 -11.95 -8.26
C THR A 103 12.72 -12.71 -7.17
N THR A 104 12.94 -12.40 -5.88
CA THR A 104 12.17 -12.96 -4.76
C THR A 104 10.72 -12.47 -4.80
N ASN A 105 9.74 -13.28 -4.45
CA ASN A 105 8.32 -12.90 -4.47
C ASN A 105 7.59 -13.17 -3.15
N SER A 106 8.18 -14.00 -2.30
CA SER A 106 7.76 -14.18 -0.91
C SER A 106 8.94 -14.44 0.01
N VAL A 107 8.74 -14.18 1.30
CA VAL A 107 9.71 -14.49 2.35
C VAL A 107 9.03 -15.24 3.48
N TYR A 108 9.62 -16.35 3.93
CA TYR A 108 9.18 -17.05 5.13
C TYR A 108 9.95 -16.55 6.33
N LEU A 109 9.26 -15.90 7.27
CA LEU A 109 9.84 -15.30 8.46
C LEU A 109 9.54 -16.15 9.69
N THR A 110 10.54 -16.40 10.52
CA THR A 110 10.31 -16.82 11.90
C THR A 110 10.95 -15.81 12.83
N ASN A 111 10.23 -15.47 13.88
CA ASN A 111 10.82 -14.82 15.03
C ASN A 111 11.87 -15.76 15.64
N GLY A 112 12.70 -15.19 16.47
CA GLY A 112 13.68 -15.95 17.22
C GLY A 112 14.17 -15.12 18.38
N TYR A 113 15.35 -15.47 18.86
CA TYR A 113 15.96 -14.81 19.99
C TYR A 113 17.36 -14.35 19.62
N SER A 114 17.82 -13.30 20.30
CA SER A 114 19.22 -12.92 20.36
C SER A 114 19.99 -13.82 21.33
N VAL A 115 21.32 -13.66 21.34
CA VAL A 115 22.20 -14.38 22.28
C VAL A 115 21.95 -14.03 23.75
N ASP A 116 21.37 -12.85 24.04
CA ASP A 116 20.97 -12.42 25.39
C ASP A 116 19.52 -12.84 25.74
N GLY A 117 18.90 -13.72 24.95
CA GLY A 117 17.59 -14.30 25.24
C GLY A 117 16.41 -13.37 24.99
N LYS A 118 16.61 -12.22 24.36
CA LYS A 118 15.52 -11.31 23.99
C LYS A 118 14.87 -11.73 22.69
N GLN A 119 13.55 -11.66 22.65
CA GLN A 119 12.81 -11.98 21.45
C GLN A 119 13.07 -10.94 20.36
N LYS A 120 13.22 -11.42 19.14
CA LYS A 120 13.33 -10.61 17.92
C LYS A 120 12.12 -10.83 17.02
N GLY A 121 11.80 -9.83 16.23
CA GLY A 121 10.87 -9.95 15.11
C GLY A 121 11.22 -9.03 13.97
N TRP A 122 10.33 -8.94 12.98
CA TRP A 122 10.70 -8.44 11.65
C TRP A 122 9.97 -7.16 11.26
N TYR A 123 10.70 -6.17 10.76
CA TYR A 123 10.12 -4.99 10.09
C TYR A 123 10.51 -4.96 8.62
N GLY A 124 9.57 -4.58 7.76
CA GLY A 124 9.79 -4.47 6.32
C GLY A 124 10.22 -3.07 5.92
N TYR A 125 11.05 -2.97 4.89
CA TYR A 125 11.52 -1.70 4.34
C TYR A 125 11.36 -1.64 2.82
N SER A 126 11.09 -0.44 2.30
CA SER A 126 10.83 -0.20 0.87
C SER A 126 12.09 -0.29 0.01
N GLU A 127 13.27 -0.07 0.58
CA GLU A 127 14.55 -0.03 -0.14
C GLU A 127 15.63 -0.89 0.55
N LYS A 128 16.72 -1.09 -0.19
CA LYS A 128 17.95 -1.78 0.24
C LYS A 128 19.14 -1.10 -0.42
N SER A 129 20.31 -1.15 0.21
CA SER A 129 21.52 -0.59 -0.41
C SER A 129 22.04 -1.44 -1.59
N LYS A 130 21.96 -2.77 -1.47
CA LYS A 130 22.31 -3.79 -2.49
C LYS A 130 21.91 -5.19 -1.99
N ASN A 131 22.09 -6.22 -2.82
CA ASN A 131 22.00 -7.62 -2.37
C ASN A 131 23.12 -7.92 -1.34
N GLY A 132 22.76 -8.49 -0.19
CA GLY A 132 23.65 -8.64 0.98
C GLY A 132 24.03 -7.32 1.65
N GLY A 133 23.22 -6.27 1.47
CA GLY A 133 23.42 -4.93 2.02
C GLY A 133 22.64 -4.70 3.32
N VAL A 134 22.18 -3.45 3.50
CA VAL A 134 21.39 -3.02 4.68
C VAL A 134 20.00 -2.52 4.27
N CYS A 135 19.06 -2.55 5.20
CA CYS A 135 17.71 -2.02 4.99
C CYS A 135 17.71 -0.49 4.90
N GLN A 136 16.92 0.07 3.98
CA GLN A 136 16.84 1.51 3.74
C GLN A 136 15.42 1.93 3.33
N GLY A 137 15.17 3.24 3.30
CA GLY A 137 13.91 3.81 2.84
C GLY A 137 12.83 3.81 3.92
N VAL A 138 11.57 3.73 3.49
CA VAL A 138 10.41 3.83 4.38
C VAL A 138 10.23 2.52 5.13
N ASN A 139 10.04 2.61 6.45
CA ASN A 139 9.62 1.48 7.27
C ASN A 139 8.14 1.17 6.97
N LEU A 140 7.89 -0.03 6.44
CA LEU A 140 6.58 -0.52 6.01
C LEU A 140 5.81 -1.24 7.13
N GLY A 141 6.36 -1.22 8.35
CA GLY A 141 5.74 -1.77 9.54
C GLY A 141 6.16 -3.20 9.87
N ARG A 142 5.48 -3.74 10.89
CA ARG A 142 5.74 -5.07 11.43
C ARG A 142 5.27 -6.15 10.46
N MET A 143 6.18 -7.04 10.08
CA MET A 143 5.86 -8.23 9.28
C MET A 143 5.41 -9.39 10.18
N PRO A 144 4.39 -10.17 9.75
CA PRO A 144 3.96 -11.35 10.48
C PRO A 144 4.98 -12.50 10.33
N GLU A 145 4.92 -13.46 11.26
CA GLU A 145 5.59 -14.75 11.06
C GLU A 145 4.89 -15.57 9.96
N GLY A 146 5.63 -16.50 9.37
CA GLY A 146 5.17 -17.34 8.27
C GLY A 146 5.48 -16.75 6.91
N CYS A 147 4.73 -17.19 5.89
CA CYS A 147 4.96 -16.77 4.52
C CYS A 147 4.36 -15.38 4.25
N VAL A 148 5.21 -14.44 3.85
CA VAL A 148 4.84 -13.06 3.55
C VAL A 148 5.00 -12.81 2.04
N LYS A 149 3.91 -12.38 1.41
CA LYS A 149 3.87 -12.00 -0.01
C LYS A 149 4.41 -10.58 -0.20
N ILE A 150 5.72 -10.43 -0.31
CA ILE A 150 6.41 -9.13 -0.25
C ILE A 150 5.99 -8.12 -1.33
N ASN A 151 5.43 -8.58 -2.46
CA ASN A 151 4.88 -7.72 -3.51
C ASN A 151 3.48 -7.18 -3.18
N GLU A 152 2.80 -7.78 -2.20
CA GLU A 152 1.39 -7.50 -1.87
C GLU A 152 1.21 -6.89 -0.49
N VAL A 153 2.24 -6.95 0.38
CA VAL A 153 2.22 -6.44 1.77
C VAL A 153 1.67 -5.02 1.85
N ALA A 154 2.00 -4.19 0.87
CA ALA A 154 1.43 -2.87 0.77
C ALA A 154 1.05 -2.58 -0.69
N LYS A 155 -0.11 -3.07 -1.12
CA LYS A 155 -0.73 -2.70 -2.42
C LYS A 155 -0.76 -1.18 -2.69
N LEU A 156 -0.60 -0.35 -1.64
CA LEU A 156 -0.56 1.10 -1.71
C LEU A 156 0.84 1.72 -1.47
N VAL A 157 1.80 1.01 -0.88
CA VAL A 157 3.09 1.58 -0.40
C VAL A 157 4.30 0.95 -1.08
N GLY A 158 4.13 -0.20 -1.74
CA GLY A 158 5.16 -0.83 -2.56
C GLY A 158 5.59 -2.21 -2.06
N ARG A 159 6.59 -2.76 -2.75
CA ARG A 159 7.21 -4.06 -2.45
C ARG A 159 8.18 -3.94 -1.27
N VAL A 160 8.18 -4.91 -0.37
CA VAL A 160 9.23 -5.05 0.65
C VAL A 160 10.52 -5.51 -0.02
N LYS A 161 11.57 -4.69 0.04
CA LYS A 161 12.90 -5.01 -0.53
C LYS A 161 13.91 -5.47 0.52
N CYS A 162 13.64 -5.20 1.79
CA CYS A 162 14.49 -5.62 2.90
C CYS A 162 13.65 -5.90 4.14
N VAL A 163 14.11 -6.83 4.98
CA VAL A 163 13.56 -7.05 6.32
C VAL A 163 14.65 -6.94 7.36
N GLU A 164 14.35 -6.26 8.46
CA GLU A 164 15.25 -6.08 9.60
C GLU A 164 14.71 -6.85 10.80
N SER A 165 15.59 -7.62 11.44
CA SER A 165 15.32 -8.28 12.70
C SER A 165 15.67 -7.37 13.86
N VAL A 166 14.65 -6.91 14.58
CA VAL A 166 14.76 -5.98 15.72
C VAL A 166 14.25 -6.64 17.00
N TYR A 167 14.60 -6.08 18.15
CA TYR A 167 14.05 -6.50 19.45
C TYR A 167 12.55 -6.17 19.56
N LEU A 168 11.82 -7.03 20.28
CA LEU A 168 10.40 -6.86 20.58
C LEU A 168 10.16 -6.26 21.96
#